data_AF-A0A6S6SY32-F1
#
_entry.id   AF-A0A6S6SY32-F1
#
_cell.length_a   1.000
_cell.length_b   1.000
_cell.length_c   1.000
_cell.angle_alpha   90.00
_cell.angle_beta   90.00
_cell.angle_gamma   90.00
#
_symmetry.space_group_name_H-M   'P 1'
#
loop_
_entity.id
_entity.type
_entity.pdbx_description
1 polymer ?
#
loop_
_entity_poly.entity_id
_entity_poly.type
_entity_poly.pdbx_seq_one_letter_code
_entity_poly.pdbx_strand_id
1 'polypeptide(L)'
;MQEDNTRLIDEALASEPTKNTFRLGWEFITLNKQFTFIAIGIFTLLNLFGAIPVVSFVFAVFAAVFGVVVQMHAGRTFYGTDNIETYVDEIKKSNIKEVLSRYGQTALGVYLGWLSFLVMIFLFLGFFAATTGMVKEGMSENDVIMALAGLGVPLLVLALVFSYVQPLVHSNIVLANSFQEGFKSVFTVFTKDVWSSALQKSYFSYVSKVGLLGIALLFVVVLAVGLLITVPVIGVFASIFIFVIMYVFMVFMSITSMMARRIVEE
;
A
#
# COMPACT_ATOMS: atom_id res chain seq x y z
N MET A 1 -19.84 -10.83 35.53
CA MET A 1 -19.84 -9.97 34.34
C MET A 1 -18.54 -10.24 33.61
N GLN A 2 -18.57 -10.96 32.50
CA GLN A 2 -17.45 -10.96 31.57
C GLN A 2 -17.50 -9.59 30.89
N GLU A 3 -16.48 -8.77 31.07
CA GLU A 3 -16.27 -7.61 30.20
C GLU A 3 -16.12 -8.16 28.79
N ASP A 4 -17.10 -7.83 27.94
CA ASP A 4 -17.08 -8.15 26.53
C ASP A 4 -15.95 -7.30 25.93
N ASN A 5 -14.74 -7.84 25.93
CA ASN A 5 -13.54 -7.16 25.49
C ASN A 5 -13.47 -7.21 23.95
N THR A 6 -14.52 -6.66 23.34
CA THR A 6 -14.70 -6.58 21.89
C THR A 6 -13.74 -5.52 21.36
N ARG A 7 -12.77 -5.92 20.55
CA ARG A 7 -11.78 -4.98 19.98
C ARG A 7 -12.46 -4.07 18.96
N LEU A 8 -11.92 -2.88 18.74
CA LEU A 8 -12.44 -1.92 17.74
C LEU A 8 -12.63 -2.57 16.36
N ILE A 9 -11.70 -3.45 15.96
CA ILE A 9 -11.78 -4.16 14.69
C ILE A 9 -12.96 -5.13 14.64
N ASP A 10 -13.31 -5.76 15.76
CA ASP A 10 -14.43 -6.70 15.87
C ASP A 10 -15.77 -5.94 15.78
N GLU A 11 -15.87 -4.80 16.46
CA GLU A 11 -17.04 -3.90 16.35
C GLU A 11 -17.21 -3.35 14.92
N ALA A 12 -16.09 -2.99 14.28
CA ALA A 12 -16.06 -2.49 12.92
C ALA A 12 -16.50 -3.56 11.91
N LEU A 13 -16.20 -4.83 12.16
CA LEU A 13 -16.58 -5.96 11.32
C LEU A 13 -18.03 -6.40 11.52
N ALA A 14 -18.54 -6.39 12.75
CA ALA A 14 -19.88 -6.87 13.05
C ALA A 14 -21.01 -6.02 12.44
N SER A 15 -20.76 -4.72 12.20
CA SER A 15 -21.77 -3.77 11.73
C SER A 15 -21.74 -3.57 10.21
N GLU A 16 -20.78 -2.78 9.71
CA GLU A 16 -20.64 -2.43 8.29
C GLU A 16 -19.15 -2.39 7.88
N PRO A 17 -18.49 -3.54 7.61
CA PRO A 17 -17.05 -3.64 7.38
C PRO A 17 -16.49 -2.62 6.37
N THR A 18 -17.16 -2.52 5.22
CA THR A 18 -16.74 -1.64 4.13
C THR A 18 -16.83 -0.17 4.53
N LYS A 19 -17.95 0.26 5.11
CA LYS A 19 -18.14 1.66 5.51
C LYS A 19 -17.23 2.05 6.68
N ASN A 20 -17.05 1.15 7.65
CA ASN A 20 -16.15 1.38 8.78
C ASN A 20 -14.69 1.50 8.34
N THR A 21 -14.27 0.75 7.31
CA THR A 21 -12.93 0.93 6.70
C THR A 21 -12.71 2.38 6.25
N PHE A 22 -13.69 2.97 5.55
CA PHE A 22 -13.61 4.36 5.10
C PHE A 22 -13.75 5.36 6.24
N ARG A 23 -14.67 5.12 7.19
CA ARG A 23 -14.86 6.00 8.35
C ARG A 23 -13.60 6.10 9.19
N LEU A 24 -13.02 4.97 9.58
CA LEU A 24 -11.86 4.92 10.46
C LEU A 24 -10.59 5.46 9.78
N GLY A 25 -10.45 5.24 8.47
CA GLY A 25 -9.37 5.86 7.70
C GLY A 25 -9.53 7.37 7.59
N TRP A 26 -10.75 7.86 7.40
CA TRP A 26 -11.01 9.29 7.40
C TRP A 26 -10.78 9.93 8.78
N GLU A 27 -11.17 9.26 9.86
CA GLU A 27 -10.89 9.68 11.23
C GLU A 27 -9.37 9.76 11.50
N PHE A 28 -8.59 8.76 11.05
CA PHE A 28 -7.12 8.80 11.13
C PHE A 28 -6.53 10.07 10.49
N ILE A 29 -7.01 10.42 9.29
CA ILE A 29 -6.51 11.56 8.52
C ILE A 29 -6.92 12.89 9.17
N THR A 30 -8.16 12.99 9.66
CA THR A 30 -8.76 14.26 10.10
C THR A 30 -8.48 14.60 11.57
N LEU A 31 -8.28 13.61 12.42
CA LEU A 31 -8.09 13.82 13.87
C LEU A 31 -6.66 14.27 14.21
N ASN A 32 -5.66 13.90 13.42
CA ASN A 32 -4.28 14.40 13.56
C ASN A 32 -3.83 15.16 12.30
N LYS A 33 -4.39 16.37 12.14
CA LYS A 33 -4.05 17.27 11.03
C LYS A 33 -2.56 17.60 10.99
N GLN A 34 -1.92 17.78 12.16
CA GLN A 34 -0.50 18.10 12.22
C GLN A 34 0.35 16.97 11.63
N PHE A 35 0.11 15.73 12.05
CA PHE A 35 0.79 14.56 11.48
C PHE A 35 0.54 14.46 9.97
N THR A 36 -0.72 14.59 9.54
CA THR A 36 -1.09 14.54 8.11
C THR A 36 -0.37 15.61 7.29
N PHE A 37 -0.37 16.87 7.73
CA PHE A 37 0.33 17.95 7.01
C PHE A 37 1.85 17.75 6.99
N ILE A 38 2.44 17.29 8.08
CA ILE A 38 3.88 16.98 8.12
C ILE A 38 4.20 15.83 7.17
N ALA A 39 3.39 14.77 7.13
CA ALA A 39 3.59 13.63 6.23
C ALA A 39 3.50 14.05 4.75
N ILE A 40 2.47 14.82 4.39
CA ILE A 40 2.34 15.38 3.03
C ILE A 40 3.52 16.29 2.69
N GLY A 41 3.96 17.13 3.65
CA GLY A 41 5.15 17.97 3.50
C GLY A 41 6.42 17.17 3.25
N ILE A 42 6.63 16.07 3.98
CA ILE A 42 7.75 15.15 3.78
C ILE A 42 7.68 14.52 2.39
N PHE A 43 6.53 13.99 1.97
CA PHE A 43 6.37 13.43 0.62
C PHE A 43 6.69 14.46 -0.48
N THR A 44 6.20 15.69 -0.31
CA THR A 44 6.44 16.78 -1.26
C THR A 44 7.93 17.11 -1.33
N LEU A 45 8.61 17.26 -0.19
CA LEU A 45 10.05 17.53 -0.13
C LEU A 45 10.87 16.40 -0.75
N LEU A 46 10.58 15.14 -0.39
CA LEU A 46 11.27 13.98 -0.94
C LEU A 46 11.09 13.90 -2.45
N ASN A 47 9.89 14.22 -2.98
CA ASN A 47 9.66 14.26 -4.41
C ASN A 47 10.42 15.39 -5.11
N LEU A 48 10.45 16.60 -4.54
CA LEU A 48 11.20 17.74 -5.08
C LEU A 48 12.70 17.43 -5.15
N PHE A 49 13.27 16.84 -4.10
CA PHE A 49 14.66 16.38 -4.14
C PHE A 49 14.86 15.18 -5.09
N GLY A 50 13.82 14.38 -5.28
CA GLY A 50 13.74 13.31 -6.27
C GLY A 50 13.91 13.80 -7.72
N ALA A 51 13.63 15.07 -8.00
CA ALA A 51 13.83 15.65 -9.34
C ALA A 51 15.32 15.87 -9.70
N ILE A 52 16.23 15.77 -8.73
CA ILE A 52 17.68 15.93 -8.95
C ILE A 52 18.25 14.59 -9.43
N PRO A 53 18.74 14.45 -10.68
CA PRO A 53 19.07 13.16 -11.28
C PRO A 53 20.01 12.27 -10.46
N VAL A 54 21.07 12.86 -9.89
CA VAL A 54 22.13 12.13 -9.15
C VAL A 54 21.63 11.50 -7.85
N VAL A 55 20.66 12.13 -7.19
CA VAL A 55 20.16 11.71 -5.87
C VAL A 55 18.71 11.23 -5.91
N SER A 56 18.08 11.28 -7.09
CA SER A 56 16.69 10.94 -7.34
C SER A 56 16.29 9.59 -6.74
N PHE A 57 17.11 8.56 -7.00
CA PHE A 57 16.91 7.21 -6.50
C PHE A 57 16.88 7.14 -4.97
N VAL A 58 17.81 7.84 -4.30
CA VAL A 58 17.91 7.85 -2.83
C VAL A 58 16.67 8.48 -2.21
N PHE A 59 16.18 9.58 -2.77
CA PHE A 59 14.96 10.23 -2.28
C PHE A 59 13.69 9.41 -2.59
N ALA A 60 13.65 8.71 -3.72
CA ALA A 60 12.57 7.76 -4.03
C ALA A 60 12.52 6.60 -3.03
N VAL A 61 13.69 6.06 -2.65
CA VAL A 61 13.80 5.04 -1.58
C VAL A 61 13.24 5.59 -0.27
N PHE A 62 13.67 6.78 0.16
CA PHE A 62 13.17 7.39 1.39
C PHE A 62 11.67 7.65 1.36
N ALA A 63 11.11 8.09 0.23
CA ALA A 63 9.68 8.30 0.07
C ALA A 63 8.90 6.99 0.20
N ALA A 64 9.40 5.91 -0.41
CA ALA A 64 8.78 4.59 -0.32
C ALA A 64 8.82 4.04 1.12
N VAL A 65 9.98 4.13 1.78
CA VAL A 65 10.13 3.71 3.19
C VAL A 65 9.20 4.51 4.10
N PHE A 66 9.14 5.83 3.91
CA PHE A 66 8.25 6.70 4.67
C PHE A 66 6.76 6.35 4.47
N GLY A 67 6.36 6.03 3.24
CA GLY A 67 5.01 5.55 2.96
C GLY A 67 4.67 4.26 3.69
N VAL A 68 5.60 3.30 3.73
CA VAL A 68 5.40 2.06 4.50
C VAL A 68 5.33 2.35 6.00
N VAL A 69 6.11 3.29 6.53
CA VAL A 69 6.01 3.72 7.94
C VAL A 69 4.62 4.25 8.27
N VAL A 70 4.05 5.11 7.43
CA VAL A 70 2.69 5.64 7.61
C VAL A 70 1.66 4.51 7.58
N GLN A 71 1.79 3.57 6.63
CA GLN A 71 0.91 2.40 6.52
C GLN A 71 0.99 1.52 7.77
N MET A 72 2.21 1.21 8.25
CA MET A 72 2.42 0.45 9.50
C MET A 72 1.76 1.13 10.69
N HIS A 73 1.93 2.44 10.82
CA HIS A 73 1.32 3.19 11.92
C HIS A 73 -0.21 3.16 11.87
N ALA A 74 -0.81 3.49 10.73
CA ALA A 74 -2.26 3.50 10.57
C ALA A 74 -2.87 2.11 10.86
N GLY A 75 -2.28 1.06 10.29
CA GLY A 75 -2.78 -0.30 10.44
C GLY A 75 -2.59 -0.85 11.84
N ARG A 76 -1.43 -0.63 12.47
CA ARG A 76 -1.18 -1.10 13.84
C ARG A 76 -2.03 -0.37 14.87
N THR A 77 -2.22 0.94 14.74
CA THR A 77 -3.09 1.69 15.65
C THR A 77 -4.54 1.24 15.50
N PHE A 78 -5.02 0.98 14.28
CA PHE A 78 -6.36 0.43 14.09
C PHE A 78 -6.49 -1.02 14.62
N TYR A 79 -5.53 -1.89 14.31
CA TYR A 79 -5.60 -3.29 14.70
C TYR A 79 -5.40 -3.49 16.21
N GLY A 80 -4.49 -2.73 16.82
CA GLY A 80 -4.04 -2.94 18.20
C GLY A 80 -4.88 -2.24 19.27
N THR A 81 -5.90 -1.44 18.90
CA THR A 81 -6.69 -0.68 19.87
C THR A 81 -7.97 -1.41 20.27
N ASP A 82 -8.27 -1.34 21.56
CA ASP A 82 -9.42 -2.06 22.13
C ASP A 82 -10.74 -1.38 21.80
N ASN A 83 -10.77 -0.04 21.74
CA ASN A 83 -12.00 0.72 21.45
C ASN A 83 -11.69 2.02 20.69
N ILE A 84 -12.76 2.71 20.28
CA ILE A 84 -12.67 3.96 19.51
C ILE A 84 -11.99 5.09 20.31
N GLU A 85 -12.16 5.14 21.62
CA GLU A 85 -11.60 6.21 22.46
C GLU A 85 -10.07 6.11 22.51
N THR A 86 -9.54 4.90 22.73
CA THR A 86 -8.11 4.61 22.68
C THR A 86 -7.54 4.86 21.29
N TYR A 87 -8.25 4.45 20.23
CA TYR A 87 -7.86 4.73 18.85
C TYR A 87 -7.72 6.23 18.57
N VAL A 88 -8.70 7.03 18.97
CA VAL A 88 -8.69 8.48 18.81
C VAL A 88 -7.55 9.12 19.60
N ASP A 89 -7.29 8.66 20.83
CA ASP A 89 -6.21 9.18 21.68
C ASP A 89 -4.83 8.86 21.09
N GLU A 90 -4.61 7.63 20.64
CA GLU A 90 -3.38 7.24 19.95
C GLU A 90 -3.13 8.09 18.70
N ILE A 91 -4.14 8.27 17.84
CA ILE A 91 -4.02 9.09 16.64
C ILE A 91 -3.63 10.51 17.02
N LYS A 92 -4.34 11.15 17.96
CA LYS A 92 -4.10 12.55 18.33
C LYS A 92 -2.71 12.79 18.91
N LYS A 93 -2.19 11.83 19.68
CA LYS A 93 -0.87 11.92 20.32
C LYS A 93 0.28 11.52 19.40
N SER A 94 -0.02 10.95 18.23
CA SER A 94 1.00 10.42 17.33
C SER A 94 1.90 11.52 16.75
N ASN A 95 3.21 11.30 16.84
CA ASN A 95 4.24 12.17 16.32
C ASN A 95 5.04 11.46 15.21
N ILE A 96 5.29 12.15 14.10
CA ILE A 96 6.03 11.57 12.96
C ILE A 96 7.42 11.06 13.33
N LYS A 97 8.11 11.73 14.27
CA LYS A 97 9.45 11.35 14.72
C LYS A 97 9.42 10.01 15.46
N GLU A 98 8.45 9.84 16.35
CA GLU A 98 8.29 8.60 17.12
C GLU A 98 7.86 7.45 16.21
N VAL A 99 6.95 7.73 15.27
CA VAL A 99 6.49 6.78 14.25
C VAL A 99 7.64 6.32 13.35
N LEU A 100 8.49 7.24 12.87
CA LEU A 100 9.71 6.93 12.12
C LEU A 100 10.70 6.11 12.95
N SER A 101 10.91 6.48 14.20
CA SER A 101 11.80 5.75 15.12
C SER A 101 11.30 4.33 15.39
N ARG A 102 9.98 4.13 15.48
CA ARG A 102 9.36 2.84 15.79
C ARG A 102 9.33 1.91 14.58
N TYR A 103 9.04 2.41 13.39
CA TYR A 103 8.78 1.57 12.21
C TYR A 103 9.80 1.70 11.08
N GLY A 104 10.70 2.69 11.11
CA GLY A 104 11.60 2.99 9.99
C GLY A 104 12.49 1.82 9.57
N GLN A 105 13.06 1.09 10.53
CA GLN A 105 13.91 -0.06 10.24
C GLN A 105 13.12 -1.20 9.59
N THR A 106 11.94 -1.52 10.13
CA THR A 106 11.05 -2.55 9.56
C THR A 106 10.58 -2.16 8.15
N ALA A 107 10.19 -0.90 7.96
CA ALA A 107 9.76 -0.36 6.68
C ALA A 107 10.87 -0.43 5.61
N LEU A 108 12.13 -0.21 5.99
CA LEU A 108 13.28 -0.42 5.10
C LEU A 108 13.41 -1.89 4.67
N GLY A 109 13.22 -2.82 5.60
CA GLY A 109 13.18 -4.26 5.29
C GLY A 109 12.10 -4.60 4.27
N VAL A 110 10.88 -4.07 4.46
CA VAL A 110 9.76 -4.23 3.52
C VAL A 110 10.09 -3.65 2.15
N TYR A 111 10.66 -2.44 2.09
CA TYR A 111 11.08 -1.82 0.83
C TYR A 111 12.06 -2.71 0.07
N LEU A 112 13.09 -3.22 0.75
CA LEU A 112 14.07 -4.13 0.14
C LEU A 112 13.45 -5.47 -0.27
N GLY A 113 12.45 -5.96 0.46
CA GLY A 113 11.64 -7.12 0.08
C GLY A 113 10.92 -6.89 -1.25
N TRP A 114 10.21 -5.75 -1.39
CA TRP A 114 9.54 -5.38 -2.63
C TRP A 114 10.51 -5.16 -3.79
N LEU A 115 11.64 -4.51 -3.54
CA LEU A 115 12.70 -4.33 -4.54
C LEU A 115 13.23 -5.68 -5.03
N SER A 116 13.51 -6.61 -4.11
CA SER A 116 13.99 -7.96 -4.43
C SER A 116 12.94 -8.77 -5.20
N PHE A 117 11.67 -8.66 -4.80
CA PHE A 117 10.54 -9.28 -5.49
C PHE A 117 10.40 -8.75 -6.93
N LEU A 118 10.51 -7.44 -7.11
CA LEU A 118 10.45 -6.78 -8.42
C LEU A 118 11.61 -7.22 -9.32
N VAL A 119 12.84 -7.26 -8.80
CA VAL A 119 14.00 -7.79 -9.54
C VAL A 119 13.78 -9.25 -9.95
N MET A 120 13.24 -10.08 -9.06
CA MET A 120 12.93 -11.47 -9.38
C MET A 120 11.90 -11.61 -10.50
N ILE A 121 10.83 -10.79 -10.50
CA ILE A 121 9.85 -10.75 -11.59
C ILE A 121 10.52 -10.35 -12.90
N PHE A 122 11.34 -9.30 -12.91
CA PHE A 122 12.04 -8.86 -14.13
C PHE A 122 12.97 -9.95 -14.68
N LEU A 123 13.72 -10.64 -13.82
CA LEU A 123 14.57 -11.76 -14.23
C LEU A 123 13.74 -12.92 -14.79
N PHE A 124 12.62 -13.26 -14.15
CA PHE A 124 11.73 -14.31 -14.63
C PHE A 124 11.14 -13.98 -16.01
N LEU A 125 10.69 -12.74 -16.22
CA LEU A 125 10.15 -12.30 -17.51
C LEU A 125 11.23 -12.28 -18.60
N GLY A 126 12.44 -11.83 -18.28
CA GLY A 126 13.58 -11.87 -19.21
C GLY A 126 13.91 -13.30 -19.63
N PHE A 127 13.93 -14.24 -18.68
CA PHE A 127 14.13 -15.66 -18.97
C PHE A 127 13.00 -16.25 -19.82
N PHE A 128 11.75 -15.95 -19.50
CA PHE A 128 10.59 -16.40 -20.27
C PHE A 128 10.62 -15.86 -21.71
N ALA A 129 10.94 -14.57 -21.88
CA ALA A 129 11.05 -13.94 -23.19
C ALA A 129 12.17 -14.55 -24.05
N ALA A 130 13.30 -14.89 -23.43
CA ALA A 130 14.41 -15.56 -24.11
C ALA A 130 14.06 -17.01 -24.52
N THR A 131 13.43 -17.78 -23.64
CA THR A 131 13.12 -19.20 -23.88
C THR A 131 11.98 -19.43 -24.86
N THR A 132 11.01 -18.52 -24.90
CA THR A 132 9.89 -18.59 -25.86
C THR A 132 10.26 -18.07 -27.26
N GLY A 133 11.49 -17.57 -27.45
CA GLY A 133 11.95 -16.97 -28.70
C GLY A 133 11.32 -15.60 -28.99
N MET A 134 10.70 -14.96 -28.00
CA MET A 134 10.20 -13.58 -28.07
C MET A 134 11.36 -12.59 -28.22
N VAL A 135 12.47 -12.85 -27.53
CA VAL A 135 13.73 -12.11 -27.69
C VAL A 135 14.75 -13.03 -28.34
N LYS A 136 15.35 -12.58 -29.44
CA LYS A 136 16.36 -13.30 -30.21
C LYS A 136 17.64 -12.50 -30.28
N GLU A 137 18.75 -13.21 -30.45
CA GLU A 137 20.06 -12.60 -30.67
C GLU A 137 20.04 -11.74 -31.95
N GLY A 138 20.59 -10.52 -31.87
CA GLY A 138 20.62 -9.57 -32.98
C GLY A 138 19.37 -8.68 -33.14
N MET A 139 18.37 -8.79 -32.27
CA MET A 139 17.26 -7.83 -32.22
C MET A 139 17.76 -6.44 -31.78
N SER A 140 17.20 -5.38 -32.37
CA SER A 140 17.47 -4.01 -31.89
C SER A 140 16.87 -3.80 -30.50
N GLU A 141 17.41 -2.86 -29.72
CA GLU A 141 16.87 -2.53 -28.39
C GLU A 141 15.38 -2.20 -28.43
N ASN A 142 14.92 -1.47 -29.46
CA ASN A 142 13.52 -1.13 -29.66
C ASN A 142 12.65 -2.36 -29.92
N ASP A 143 13.13 -3.34 -30.69
CA ASP A 143 12.40 -4.58 -30.95
C ASP A 143 12.31 -5.44 -29.70
N VAL A 144 13.35 -5.46 -28.88
CA VAL A 144 13.36 -6.13 -27.56
C VAL A 144 12.33 -5.48 -26.63
N ILE A 145 12.28 -4.14 -26.58
CA ILE A 145 11.30 -3.41 -25.78
C ILE A 145 9.87 -3.70 -26.26
N MET A 146 9.62 -3.72 -27.57
CA MET A 146 8.30 -4.05 -28.11
C MET A 146 7.91 -5.51 -27.85
N ALA A 147 8.86 -6.46 -27.95
CA ALA A 147 8.62 -7.85 -27.61
C ALA A 147 8.24 -8.02 -26.13
N LEU A 148 8.94 -7.33 -25.23
CA LEU A 148 8.62 -7.30 -23.80
C LEU A 148 7.31 -6.57 -23.51
N ALA A 149 6.94 -5.53 -24.28
CA ALA A 149 5.65 -4.87 -24.18
C ALA A 149 4.48 -5.82 -24.51
N GLY A 150 4.72 -6.81 -25.38
CA GLY A 150 3.78 -7.92 -25.64
C GLY A 150 3.44 -8.75 -24.40
N LEU A 151 4.29 -8.75 -23.37
CA LEU A 151 4.01 -9.37 -22.06
C LEU A 151 3.08 -8.53 -21.18
N GLY A 152 2.68 -7.33 -21.62
CA GLY A 152 1.84 -6.41 -20.86
C GLY A 152 0.50 -7.02 -20.44
N VAL A 153 -0.16 -7.78 -21.31
CA VAL A 153 -1.44 -8.44 -20.98
C VAL A 153 -1.25 -9.55 -19.93
N PRO A 154 -0.32 -10.52 -20.11
CA PRO A 154 0.01 -11.48 -19.05
C PRO A 154 0.40 -10.83 -17.72
N LEU A 155 1.19 -9.74 -17.76
CA LEU A 155 1.59 -9.00 -16.57
C LEU A 155 0.41 -8.36 -15.86
N LEU A 156 -0.55 -7.83 -16.61
CA LEU A 156 -1.77 -7.25 -16.06
C LEU A 156 -2.64 -8.32 -15.38
N VAL A 157 -2.74 -9.51 -15.99
CA VAL A 157 -3.42 -10.66 -15.36
C VAL A 157 -2.73 -11.08 -14.06
N LEU A 158 -1.40 -11.20 -14.06
CA LEU A 158 -0.62 -11.49 -12.84
C LEU A 158 -0.82 -10.40 -11.78
N ALA A 159 -0.79 -9.12 -12.18
CA ALA A 159 -1.01 -8.00 -11.27
C ALA A 159 -2.42 -8.03 -10.65
N LEU A 160 -3.45 -8.38 -11.42
CA LEU A 160 -4.81 -8.55 -10.91
C LEU A 160 -4.89 -9.69 -9.89
N VAL A 161 -4.29 -10.84 -10.20
CA VAL A 161 -4.24 -11.99 -9.29
C VAL A 161 -3.51 -11.64 -7.99
N PHE A 162 -2.35 -10.97 -8.08
CA PHE A 162 -1.63 -10.53 -6.90
C PHE A 162 -2.34 -9.42 -6.14
N SER A 163 -3.05 -8.51 -6.82
CA SER A 163 -3.83 -7.45 -6.16
C SER A 163 -4.94 -8.00 -5.27
N TYR A 164 -5.51 -9.16 -5.63
CA TYR A 164 -6.53 -9.83 -4.83
C TYR A 164 -5.98 -10.34 -3.50
N VAL A 165 -4.76 -10.88 -3.49
CA VAL A 165 -4.09 -11.44 -2.30
C VAL A 165 -3.34 -10.35 -1.51
N GLN A 166 -3.06 -9.21 -2.15
CA GLN A 166 -2.26 -8.11 -1.61
C GLN A 166 -2.71 -7.65 -0.21
N PRO A 167 -4.01 -7.53 0.13
CA PRO A 167 -4.41 -7.11 1.48
C PRO A 167 -3.88 -8.02 2.59
N LEU A 168 -3.79 -9.34 2.36
CA LEU A 168 -3.24 -10.26 3.38
C LEU A 168 -1.72 -10.14 3.48
N VAL A 169 -1.03 -10.03 2.35
CA VAL A 169 0.43 -9.79 2.32
C VAL A 169 0.74 -8.46 3.00
N HIS A 170 -0.04 -7.42 2.72
CA HIS A 170 0.09 -6.12 3.32
C HIS A 170 -0.20 -6.15 4.83
N SER A 171 -1.13 -7.01 5.28
CA SER A 171 -1.36 -7.19 6.70
C SER A 171 -0.13 -7.76 7.43
N ASN A 172 0.58 -8.70 6.80
CA ASN A 172 1.83 -9.25 7.33
C ASN A 172 2.95 -8.19 7.34
N ILE A 173 3.00 -7.33 6.32
CA ILE A 173 3.89 -6.17 6.26
C ILE A 173 3.64 -5.24 7.45
N VAL A 174 2.37 -4.84 7.66
CA VAL A 174 2.00 -3.90 8.73
C VAL A 174 2.37 -4.46 10.10
N LEU A 175 2.19 -5.76 10.33
CA LEU A 175 2.42 -6.39 11.63
C LEU A 175 3.85 -6.92 11.85
N ALA A 176 4.76 -6.75 10.89
CA ALA A 176 6.17 -7.15 11.02
C ALA A 176 6.93 -6.26 12.03
N ASN A 177 7.68 -6.85 12.96
CA ASN A 177 8.31 -6.14 14.09
C ASN A 177 9.80 -5.85 13.91
N SER A 178 10.44 -6.42 12.88
CA SER A 178 11.87 -6.24 12.63
C SER A 178 12.15 -6.07 11.14
N PHE A 179 13.37 -5.63 10.82
CA PHE A 179 13.85 -5.58 9.43
C PHE A 179 13.66 -6.91 8.70
N GLN A 180 14.07 -8.02 9.33
CA GLN A 180 14.05 -9.34 8.70
C GLN A 180 12.62 -9.84 8.50
N GLU A 181 11.73 -9.61 9.47
CA GLU A 181 10.30 -9.90 9.33
C GLU A 181 9.68 -9.04 8.22
N GLY A 182 10.00 -7.75 8.18
CA GLY A 182 9.54 -6.83 7.13
C GLY A 182 9.97 -7.30 5.74
N PHE A 183 11.22 -7.69 5.58
CA PHE A 183 11.73 -8.25 4.32
C PHE A 183 10.99 -9.53 3.91
N LYS A 184 10.84 -10.49 4.82
CA LYS A 184 10.17 -11.76 4.56
C LYS A 184 8.67 -11.62 4.31
N SER A 185 8.03 -10.63 4.93
CA SER A 185 6.58 -10.43 4.85
C SER A 185 6.09 -10.22 3.42
N VAL A 186 6.90 -9.59 2.56
CA VAL A 186 6.58 -9.41 1.13
C VAL A 186 6.44 -10.75 0.39
N PHE A 187 7.28 -11.73 0.75
CA PHE A 187 7.28 -13.06 0.14
C PHE A 187 6.18 -13.99 0.70
N THR A 188 5.37 -13.53 1.66
CA THR A 188 4.20 -14.29 2.11
C THR A 188 3.17 -14.48 0.99
N VAL A 189 3.26 -13.72 -0.10
CA VAL A 189 2.50 -13.97 -1.32
C VAL A 189 2.73 -15.37 -1.91
N PHE A 190 3.84 -16.04 -1.58
CA PHE A 190 4.14 -17.40 -2.02
C PHE A 190 3.78 -18.48 -1.00
N THR A 191 3.24 -18.12 0.17
CA THR A 191 2.91 -19.11 1.20
C THR A 191 1.51 -19.66 0.99
N LYS A 192 1.36 -20.98 1.23
CA LYS A 192 0.06 -21.66 1.14
C LYS A 192 -1.00 -21.01 2.04
N ASP A 193 -0.61 -20.58 3.22
CA ASP A 193 -1.53 -20.03 4.23
C ASP A 193 -2.24 -18.79 3.70
N VAL A 194 -1.50 -17.84 3.12
CA VAL A 194 -2.06 -16.61 2.54
C VAL A 194 -3.07 -16.91 1.43
N TRP A 195 -2.76 -17.86 0.54
CA TRP A 195 -3.70 -18.27 -0.51
C TRP A 195 -4.93 -18.98 0.06
N SER A 196 -4.75 -19.85 1.04
CA SER A 196 -5.87 -20.57 1.66
C SER A 196 -6.83 -19.63 2.39
N SER A 197 -6.31 -18.60 3.07
CA SER A 197 -7.10 -17.53 3.68
C SER A 197 -7.78 -16.66 2.62
N ALA A 198 -7.09 -16.33 1.53
CA ALA A 198 -7.69 -15.54 0.45
C ALA A 198 -8.87 -16.26 -0.22
N LEU A 199 -8.87 -17.58 -0.29
CA LEU A 199 -9.97 -18.35 -0.91
C LEU A 199 -11.24 -18.45 -0.05
N GLN A 200 -11.22 -17.90 1.18
CA GLN A 200 -12.42 -17.86 2.01
C GLN A 200 -13.49 -16.93 1.40
N LYS A 201 -14.76 -17.36 1.47
CA LYS A 201 -15.89 -16.59 0.91
C LYS A 201 -16.05 -15.22 1.57
N SER A 202 -15.84 -15.15 2.88
CA SER A 202 -15.90 -13.91 3.68
C SER A 202 -14.87 -12.89 3.17
N TYR A 203 -13.63 -13.33 2.97
CA TYR A 203 -12.54 -12.53 2.40
C TYR A 203 -12.89 -12.02 0.99
N PHE A 204 -13.29 -12.93 0.08
CA PHE A 204 -13.66 -12.55 -1.28
C PHE A 204 -14.75 -11.48 -1.28
N SER A 205 -15.83 -11.68 -0.51
CA SER A 205 -16.92 -10.71 -0.45
C SER A 205 -16.47 -9.34 0.06
N TYR A 206 -15.53 -9.27 1.01
CA TYR A 206 -15.03 -8.01 1.53
C TYR A 206 -14.11 -7.32 0.53
N VAL A 207 -13.08 -8.01 0.06
CA VAL A 207 -12.06 -7.46 -0.84
C VAL A 207 -12.67 -7.06 -2.19
N SER A 208 -13.64 -7.81 -2.73
CA SER A 208 -14.32 -7.40 -3.96
C SER A 208 -15.13 -6.12 -3.79
N LYS A 209 -15.83 -5.93 -2.66
CA LYS A 209 -16.60 -4.69 -2.40
C LYS A 209 -15.68 -3.49 -2.21
N VAL A 210 -14.65 -3.64 -1.37
CA VAL A 210 -13.67 -2.56 -1.14
C VAL A 210 -12.86 -2.28 -2.39
N GLY A 211 -12.45 -3.31 -3.13
CA GLY A 211 -11.72 -3.20 -4.38
C GLY A 211 -12.52 -2.47 -5.46
N LEU A 212 -13.81 -2.77 -5.64
CA LEU A 212 -14.68 -2.05 -6.56
C LEU A 212 -14.80 -0.56 -6.19
N LEU A 213 -14.96 -0.24 -4.91
CA LEU A 213 -14.96 1.14 -4.43
C LEU A 213 -13.60 1.82 -4.64
N GLY A 214 -12.51 1.10 -4.41
CA GLY A 214 -11.15 1.59 -4.66
C GLY A 214 -10.91 1.90 -6.13
N ILE A 215 -11.35 1.03 -7.04
CA ILE A 215 -11.28 1.25 -8.49
C ILE A 215 -12.13 2.46 -8.89
N ALA A 216 -13.36 2.57 -8.36
CA ALA A 216 -14.23 3.72 -8.63
C ALA A 216 -13.59 5.03 -8.15
N LEU A 217 -12.99 5.03 -6.95
CA LEU A 217 -12.29 6.19 -6.40
C LEU A 217 -11.04 6.56 -7.21
N LEU A 218 -10.24 5.57 -7.60
CA LEU A 218 -9.08 5.77 -8.46
C LEU A 218 -9.48 6.34 -9.81
N PHE A 219 -10.57 5.86 -10.40
CA PHE A 219 -11.10 6.39 -11.66
C PHE A 219 -11.48 7.86 -11.53
N VAL A 220 -12.22 8.24 -10.48
CA VAL A 220 -12.59 9.64 -10.20
C VAL A 220 -11.34 10.51 -9.99
N VAL A 221 -10.36 10.00 -9.24
CA VAL A 221 -9.10 10.69 -8.98
C VAL A 221 -8.31 10.92 -10.28
N VAL A 222 -8.13 9.89 -11.09
CA VAL A 222 -7.38 9.98 -12.36
C VAL A 222 -8.08 10.94 -13.31
N LEU A 223 -9.41 10.90 -13.38
CA LEU A 223 -10.20 11.85 -14.16
C LEU A 223 -10.00 13.29 -13.66
N ALA A 224 -10.09 13.53 -12.36
CA ALA A 224 -9.91 14.85 -11.76
C ALA A 224 -8.50 15.39 -12.00
N VAL A 225 -7.46 14.57 -11.78
CA VAL A 225 -6.07 14.94 -12.04
C VAL A 225 -5.83 15.20 -13.53
N GLY A 226 -6.36 14.35 -14.42
CA GLY A 226 -6.26 14.53 -15.88
C GLY A 226 -6.88 15.83 -16.36
N LEU A 227 -8.01 16.25 -15.77
CA LEU A 227 -8.63 17.55 -16.05
C LEU A 227 -7.83 18.73 -15.50
N LEU A 228 -7.08 18.55 -14.41
CA LEU A 228 -6.26 19.62 -13.81
C LEU A 228 -4.93 19.83 -14.54
N ILE A 229 -4.34 18.78 -15.11
CA ILE A 229 -3.04 18.84 -15.82
C ILE A 229 -3.15 19.60 -17.15
N THR A 230 -4.33 19.69 -17.75
CA THR A 230 -4.55 20.45 -18.99
C THR A 230 -4.49 21.98 -18.78
N VAL A 231 -4.38 22.45 -17.54
CA VAL A 231 -4.25 23.88 -17.19
C VAL A 231 -2.79 24.22 -16.83
N PRO A 232 -2.07 25.01 -17.67
CA PRO A 232 -0.61 25.22 -17.55
C PRO A 232 -0.10 25.77 -16.22
N VAL A 233 -0.93 26.49 -15.46
CA VAL A 233 -0.56 27.12 -14.18
C VAL A 233 -0.80 26.20 -12.96
N ILE A 234 -1.53 25.10 -13.15
CA ILE A 234 -2.01 24.22 -12.06
C ILE A 234 -1.04 23.06 -11.78
N GLY A 235 -0.01 22.83 -12.62
CA GLY A 235 0.88 21.66 -12.52
C GLY A 235 1.47 21.39 -11.13
N VAL A 236 1.91 22.43 -10.40
CA VAL A 236 2.45 22.27 -9.04
C VAL A 236 1.35 21.90 -8.03
N PHE A 237 0.17 22.51 -8.14
CA PHE A 237 -0.98 22.18 -7.28
C PHE A 237 -1.53 20.78 -7.56
N ALA A 238 -1.50 20.34 -8.83
CA ALA A 238 -1.86 18.98 -9.22
C ALA A 238 -0.90 17.95 -8.58
N SER A 239 0.41 18.22 -8.57
CA SER A 239 1.40 17.35 -7.91
C SER A 239 1.19 17.26 -6.39
N ILE A 240 0.90 18.38 -5.72
CA ILE A 240 0.58 18.37 -4.28
C ILE A 240 -0.70 17.58 -4.02
N PHE A 241 -1.73 17.78 -4.85
CA PHE A 241 -3.00 17.07 -4.75
C PHE A 241 -2.82 15.55 -4.91
N ILE A 242 -1.93 15.10 -5.81
CA ILE A 242 -1.55 13.69 -5.94
C ILE A 242 -0.98 13.15 -4.62
N PHE A 243 -0.11 13.88 -3.91
CA PHE A 243 0.42 13.40 -2.62
C PHE A 243 -0.64 13.29 -1.52
N VAL A 244 -1.60 14.23 -1.49
CA VAL A 244 -2.74 14.13 -0.59
C VAL A 244 -3.52 12.85 -0.86
N ILE A 245 -3.82 12.59 -2.14
CA ILE A 245 -4.56 11.40 -2.54
C ILE A 245 -3.78 10.13 -2.23
N MET A 246 -2.48 10.08 -2.54
CA MET A 246 -1.62 8.95 -2.22
C MET A 246 -1.61 8.67 -0.72
N TYR A 247 -1.45 9.69 0.13
CA TYR A 247 -1.51 9.55 1.58
C TYR A 247 -2.85 8.95 2.05
N VAL A 248 -3.96 9.46 1.52
CA VAL A 248 -5.31 8.95 1.80
C VAL A 248 -5.43 7.47 1.42
N PHE A 249 -4.97 7.09 0.23
CA PHE A 249 -4.96 5.69 -0.22
C PHE A 249 -4.07 4.81 0.65
N MET A 250 -2.90 5.28 1.09
CA MET A 250 -2.01 4.51 1.97
C MET A 250 -2.70 4.16 3.30
N VAL A 251 -3.39 5.13 3.91
CA VAL A 251 -4.14 4.90 5.15
C VAL A 251 -5.28 3.90 4.91
N PHE A 252 -6.06 4.08 3.84
CA PHE A 252 -7.16 3.16 3.53
C PHE A 252 -6.70 1.75 3.20
N MET A 253 -5.61 1.59 2.43
CA MET A 253 -5.02 0.28 2.12
C MET A 253 -4.60 -0.44 3.40
N SER A 254 -4.02 0.28 4.35
CA SER A 254 -3.58 -0.30 5.61
C SER A 254 -4.76 -0.80 6.46
N ILE A 255 -5.80 0.03 6.64
CA ILE A 255 -7.01 -0.36 7.38
C ILE A 255 -7.74 -1.51 6.67
N THR A 256 -7.86 -1.44 5.34
CA THR A 256 -8.44 -2.52 4.52
C THR A 256 -7.73 -3.83 4.76
N SER A 257 -6.39 -3.80 4.82
CA SER A 257 -5.57 -4.98 5.03
C SER A 257 -5.75 -5.57 6.43
N MET A 258 -5.90 -4.73 7.45
CA MET A 258 -6.19 -5.19 8.82
C MET A 258 -7.57 -5.83 8.92
N MET A 259 -8.60 -5.20 8.34
CA MET A 259 -9.95 -5.76 8.27
C MET A 259 -9.95 -7.10 7.53
N ALA A 260 -9.30 -7.17 6.37
CA ALA A 260 -9.21 -8.37 5.56
C ALA A 260 -8.52 -9.52 6.32
N ARG A 261 -7.49 -9.21 7.10
CA ARG A 261 -6.83 -10.17 7.99
C ARG A 261 -7.76 -10.67 9.08
N ARG A 262 -8.45 -9.77 9.78
CA ARG A 262 -9.32 -10.18 10.89
C ARG A 262 -10.48 -11.07 10.42
N ILE A 263 -11.04 -10.79 9.24
CA ILE A 263 -12.08 -11.61 8.59
C ILE A 263 -11.65 -13.07 8.37
N VAL A 264 -10.36 -13.34 8.15
CA VAL A 264 -9.86 -14.70 7.90
C VAL A 264 -9.30 -15.39 9.15
N GLU A 265 -9.19 -14.65 10.26
CA GLU A 265 -8.81 -15.18 11.57
C GLU A 265 -10.04 -15.68 12.38
N GLU A 266 -11.26 -15.31 11.96
CA GLU A 266 -12.55 -15.84 12.46
C GLU A 266 -12.85 -17.25 11.92
#